data_AF-A0AAW3EWX5-F1
#
_entry.id   AF-A0AAW3EWX5-F1
#
_cell.length_a   1.000
_cell.length_b   1.000
_cell.length_c   1.000
_cell.angle_alpha   90.00
_cell.angle_beta   90.00
_cell.angle_gamma   90.00
#
_symmetry.space_group_name_H-M   'P 1'
#
loop_
_entity.id
_entity.type
_entity.pdbx_description
1 polymer ?
#
loop_
_entity_poly.entity_id
_entity_poly.type
_entity_poly.pdbx_seq_one_letter_code
_entity_poly.pdbx_strand_id
1 'polypeptide(L)'
;MFEEETPRLGLECVHMLTAVVPEDEAEGLGVLDEAGEGLVASSVPVVGAKGSSNKFDPSVSSYDYIVAAWGDGSRFSFNLAEKVWMALGLSARCVGNEQQRLVYDDLSLPVFEVAQGEISAQYHFESSRNVSWSMRSEYLRRYLWIRGAVGARAFYYQASLADGPELRELMNGQDHFLAEPEGGWYQIDLRENEGRLLLQVWATVVALSCEQTPERGADGLAWPGIENPVTHAWANAQLHGSIVYLDDRFLERYEQNEHFDSMPGRRGSCNPSYGGQWAFSGCERIGRNLIRVPIRELYKPKPDREILHANQHAVAPWRVEAVDHAEEHIASKTARLVEQLLDLADNVVQLGATVGVGANVDDVLKFSRGEITTNWWHRYPQLSRLAQVAPLEMSQQAFLSRCKVLHETWQSISAAHLKRLLKAAGCPAKEVDGLASAKLLQGVLNLVERLEGEQKDVTALRSAEEPTGWKDKNERLAPLFLNNDLRIADAHELGGNVGPLQAMGFDTGGLGQGYGKALDFVFDSVIRAFEALNTTLRGALDR
;
A
#
# COMPACT_ATOMS: atom_id res chain seq x y z
N MET A 1 51.84 3.60 7.33
CA MET A 1 52.31 4.96 6.99
C MET A 1 51.04 5.71 6.66
N PHE A 2 50.40 6.24 7.71
CA PHE A 2 49.10 6.88 7.64
C PHE A 2 49.36 8.32 7.19
N GLU A 3 48.91 8.68 6.00
CA GLU A 3 48.78 10.10 5.64
C GLU A 3 47.76 10.70 6.61
N GLU A 4 48.17 11.76 7.30
CA GLU A 4 47.34 12.58 8.17
C GLU A 4 46.06 12.95 7.44
N GLU A 5 44.93 12.47 7.94
CA GLU A 5 43.61 12.89 7.50
C GLU A 5 43.47 14.38 7.74
N THR A 6 43.64 15.14 6.68
CA THR A 6 43.40 16.58 6.63
C THR A 6 41.89 16.81 6.73
N PRO A 7 41.33 17.34 7.85
CA PRO A 7 39.90 17.57 7.94
C PRO A 7 39.54 18.75 7.03
N ARG A 8 38.95 18.46 5.86
CA ARG A 8 38.49 19.49 4.93
C ARG A 8 37.54 20.48 5.62
N LEU A 9 37.69 21.77 5.29
CA LEU A 9 36.84 22.87 5.71
C LEU A 9 35.34 22.52 5.62
N GLY A 10 34.63 22.54 6.75
CA GLY A 10 33.17 22.39 6.81
C GLY A 10 32.62 20.99 7.07
N LEU A 11 33.46 20.01 7.45
CA LEU A 11 33.00 18.68 7.84
C LEU A 11 32.32 18.71 9.23
N GLU A 12 31.05 18.33 9.24
CA GLU A 12 30.27 17.98 10.43
C GLU A 12 29.95 16.48 10.34
N CYS A 13 30.26 15.72 11.39
CA CYS A 13 30.05 14.28 11.44
C CYS A 13 29.34 13.91 12.73
N VAL A 14 28.41 12.95 12.63
CA VAL A 14 27.66 12.39 13.76
C VAL A 14 27.67 10.88 13.65
N HIS A 15 28.15 10.21 14.70
CA HIS A 15 27.98 8.77 14.89
C HIS A 15 27.07 8.51 16.09
N MET A 16 26.15 7.57 15.93
CA MET A 16 25.25 7.15 17.00
C MET A 16 25.04 5.65 16.94
N LEU A 17 25.18 5.01 18.10
CA LEU A 17 24.85 3.60 18.31
C LEU A 17 24.10 3.43 19.62
N THR A 18 23.31 2.36 19.73
CA THR A 18 22.54 2.06 20.93
C THR A 18 23.04 0.75 21.55
N ALA A 19 23.64 0.88 22.73
CA ALA A 19 24.02 -0.22 23.60
C ALA A 19 22.82 -0.67 24.45
N VAL A 20 22.82 -1.95 24.78
CA VAL A 20 21.83 -2.60 25.66
C VAL A 20 22.54 -2.84 26.99
N VAL A 21 22.31 -1.95 27.95
CA VAL A 21 23.01 -1.91 29.24
C VAL A 21 22.09 -2.44 30.33
N PRO A 22 22.53 -3.38 31.20
CA PRO A 22 21.76 -3.80 32.36
C PRO A 22 21.27 -2.61 33.20
N GLU A 23 20.03 -2.65 33.68
CA GLU A 23 19.42 -1.52 34.38
C GLU A 23 20.20 -1.09 35.64
N ASP A 24 20.83 -2.04 36.32
CA ASP A 24 21.68 -1.82 37.49
C ASP A 24 23.07 -1.24 37.17
N GLU A 25 23.51 -1.35 35.92
CA GLU A 25 24.78 -0.78 35.43
C GLU A 25 24.59 0.58 34.72
N ALA A 26 23.34 1.04 34.58
CA ALA A 26 23.01 2.27 33.88
C ALA A 26 23.45 3.53 34.66
N GLU A 27 23.46 3.46 36.00
CA GLU A 27 23.91 4.56 36.86
C GLU A 27 25.45 4.63 36.86
N GLY A 28 26.00 5.78 36.45
CA GLY A 28 27.45 5.97 36.37
C GLY A 28 28.09 5.42 35.08
N LEU A 29 27.29 5.14 34.05
CA LEU A 29 27.79 4.74 32.74
C LEU A 29 28.68 5.83 32.12
N GLY A 30 29.96 5.50 31.90
CA GLY A 30 30.91 6.37 31.23
C GLY A 30 30.74 6.42 29.71
N VAL A 31 31.62 7.14 29.03
CA VAL A 31 31.71 7.13 27.56
C VAL A 31 32.11 5.73 27.06
N LEU A 32 31.31 5.18 26.15
CA LEU A 32 31.61 3.89 25.49
C LEU A 32 32.60 4.09 24.32
N ASP A 33 33.57 3.19 24.18
CA ASP A 33 34.69 3.31 23.24
C ASP A 33 34.22 3.40 21.78
N GLU A 34 33.21 2.62 21.41
CA GLU A 34 32.67 2.52 20.06
C GLU A 34 31.95 3.79 19.60
N ALA A 35 31.72 4.76 20.50
CA ALA A 35 31.17 6.07 20.15
C ALA A 35 31.97 6.72 19.01
N GLY A 36 33.30 6.63 19.06
CA GLY A 36 34.19 7.28 18.08
C GLY A 36 34.03 6.79 16.64
N GLU A 37 33.92 5.47 16.44
CA GLU A 37 33.82 4.88 15.10
C GLU A 37 32.37 4.72 14.63
N GLY A 38 31.39 4.72 15.54
CA GLY A 38 29.99 4.42 15.19
C GLY A 38 29.77 2.97 14.78
N LEU A 39 30.74 2.09 15.04
CA LEU A 39 30.72 0.68 14.67
C LEU A 39 30.80 -0.20 15.91
N VAL A 40 30.04 -1.29 15.89
CA VAL A 40 30.10 -2.34 16.92
C VAL A 40 31.39 -3.16 16.75
N ALA A 41 31.85 -3.33 15.51
CA ALA A 41 33.12 -3.98 15.23
C ALA A 41 33.68 -3.46 13.91
N SER A 42 35.00 -3.37 13.80
CA SER A 42 35.68 -2.95 12.58
C SER A 42 36.70 -3.99 12.10
N SER A 43 36.97 -3.97 10.80
CA SER A 43 37.92 -4.84 10.09
C SER A 43 37.55 -6.32 10.01
N VAL A 44 38.16 -7.02 9.05
CA VAL A 44 38.08 -8.49 8.90
C VAL A 44 39.22 -9.11 9.72
N PRO A 45 38.94 -10.04 10.66
CA PRO A 45 39.99 -10.67 11.44
C PRO A 45 41.04 -11.36 10.57
N VAL A 46 42.31 -11.00 10.75
CA VAL A 46 43.44 -11.67 10.09
C VAL A 46 43.74 -12.97 10.84
N VAL A 47 43.29 -14.10 10.31
CA VAL A 47 43.43 -15.41 10.95
C VAL A 47 44.66 -16.19 10.45
N GLY A 48 45.59 -16.51 11.35
CA GLY A 48 46.81 -17.27 11.04
C GLY A 48 46.72 -18.78 11.27
N ALA A 49 45.70 -19.26 12.00
CA ALA A 49 45.48 -20.67 12.30
C ALA A 49 43.97 -21.00 12.40
N LYS A 50 43.63 -22.28 12.21
CA LYS A 50 42.26 -22.79 12.39
C LYS A 50 41.79 -22.53 13.81
N GLY A 51 40.67 -21.84 13.97
CA GLY A 51 40.06 -21.55 15.26
C GLY A 51 40.57 -20.28 15.95
N SER A 52 41.47 -19.50 15.33
CA SER A 52 42.00 -18.25 15.91
C SER A 52 40.96 -17.15 16.14
N SER A 53 39.75 -17.28 15.60
CA SER A 53 38.63 -16.36 15.77
C SER A 53 37.45 -16.97 16.56
N ASN A 54 37.70 -18.02 17.35
CA ASN A 54 36.65 -18.70 18.13
C ASN A 54 36.05 -17.86 19.27
N LYS A 55 36.65 -16.70 19.59
CA LYS A 55 36.16 -15.71 20.55
C LYS A 55 35.62 -14.44 19.88
N PHE A 56 35.28 -14.49 18.60
CA PHE A 56 34.68 -13.34 17.92
C PHE A 56 33.30 -13.05 18.51
N ASP A 57 33.23 -12.00 19.30
CA ASP A 57 32.03 -11.57 20.04
C ASP A 57 31.94 -10.05 19.95
N PRO A 58 31.33 -9.52 18.86
CA PRO A 58 31.16 -8.08 18.69
C PRO A 58 30.30 -7.53 19.82
N SER A 59 30.67 -6.37 20.35
CA SER A 59 29.97 -5.72 21.48
C SER A 59 30.21 -4.22 21.44
N VAL A 60 29.49 -3.48 22.28
CA VAL A 60 29.75 -2.07 22.56
C VAL A 60 30.28 -1.98 23.97
N SER A 61 31.60 -1.94 24.15
CA SER A 61 32.24 -1.88 25.45
C SER A 61 31.77 -3.00 26.38
N SER A 62 31.69 -4.23 25.84
CA SER A 62 31.15 -5.45 26.48
C SER A 62 29.62 -5.52 26.63
N TYR A 63 28.88 -4.51 26.19
CA TYR A 63 27.41 -4.52 26.14
C TYR A 63 26.88 -4.98 24.79
N ASP A 64 25.65 -5.49 24.78
CA ASP A 64 24.95 -5.82 23.54
C ASP A 64 24.53 -4.56 22.76
N TYR A 65 24.07 -4.74 21.52
CA TYR A 65 23.68 -3.65 20.63
C TYR A 65 22.33 -3.92 19.94
N ILE A 66 21.66 -2.84 19.50
CA ILE A 66 20.40 -2.95 18.74
C ILE A 66 20.67 -3.18 17.25
N VAL A 67 21.63 -2.45 16.68
CA VAL A 67 22.01 -2.54 15.27
C VAL A 67 23.45 -3.00 15.19
N ALA A 68 23.68 -4.13 14.52
CA ALA A 68 25.01 -4.58 14.14
C ALA A 68 25.56 -3.60 13.09
N ALA A 69 26.58 -2.84 13.46
CA ALA A 69 27.28 -1.92 12.57
C ALA A 69 28.73 -2.40 12.39
N TRP A 70 29.12 -2.69 11.16
CA TRP A 70 30.46 -3.21 10.84
C TRP A 70 31.04 -2.53 9.59
N GLY A 71 32.36 -2.35 9.55
CA GLY A 71 33.03 -1.83 8.35
C GLY A 71 34.56 -1.92 8.37
N ASP A 72 35.17 -1.62 7.23
CA ASP A 72 36.62 -1.65 7.00
C ASP A 72 37.22 -0.31 6.56
N GLY A 73 36.48 0.79 6.79
CA GLY A 73 36.84 2.15 6.39
C GLY A 73 36.48 2.52 4.95
N SER A 74 36.23 1.54 4.08
CA SER A 74 35.75 1.78 2.70
C SER A 74 34.31 1.34 2.51
N ARG A 75 33.88 0.30 3.22
CA ARG A 75 32.53 -0.25 3.15
C ARG A 75 31.99 -0.52 4.54
N PHE A 76 30.72 -0.19 4.72
CA PHE A 76 29.99 -0.36 5.96
C PHE A 76 28.73 -1.17 5.72
N SER A 77 28.37 -2.01 6.68
CA SER A 77 27.19 -2.87 6.67
C SER A 77 26.43 -2.72 7.98
N PHE A 78 25.11 -2.63 7.88
CA PHE A 78 24.22 -2.40 9.01
C PHE A 78 23.07 -3.39 8.98
N ASN A 79 22.79 -4.02 10.12
CA ASN A 79 21.67 -4.96 10.26
C ASN A 79 21.06 -4.84 11.65
N LEU A 80 19.76 -5.10 11.77
CA LEU A 80 19.17 -5.35 13.09
C LEU A 80 19.85 -6.56 13.71
N ALA A 81 20.29 -6.43 14.96
CA ALA A 81 21.02 -7.50 15.64
C ALA A 81 20.18 -8.78 15.72
N GLU A 82 20.84 -9.93 15.57
CA GLU A 82 20.20 -11.25 15.64
C GLU A 82 19.50 -11.48 16.97
N LYS A 83 20.13 -11.05 18.06
CA LYS A 83 19.54 -11.10 19.40
C LYS A 83 18.22 -10.31 19.50
N VAL A 84 18.05 -9.24 18.71
CA VAL A 84 16.85 -8.40 18.74
C VAL A 84 15.71 -9.04 17.94
N TRP A 85 15.91 -9.31 16.64
CA TRP A 85 14.83 -9.80 15.81
C TRP A 85 14.39 -11.22 16.19
N MET A 86 15.32 -12.06 16.67
CA MET A 86 14.99 -13.40 17.16
C MET A 86 14.17 -13.34 18.45
N ALA A 87 14.56 -12.50 19.41
CA ALA A 87 13.85 -12.36 20.68
C ALA A 87 12.43 -11.79 20.51
N LEU A 88 12.22 -10.97 19.49
CA LEU A 88 10.93 -10.38 19.15
C LEU A 88 10.13 -11.19 18.10
N GLY A 89 10.69 -12.28 17.56
CA GLY A 89 10.02 -13.10 16.55
C GLY A 89 9.76 -12.39 15.22
N LEU A 90 10.60 -11.42 14.85
CA LEU A 90 10.40 -10.60 13.66
C LEU A 90 10.87 -11.32 12.39
N SER A 91 10.17 -11.09 11.29
CA SER A 91 10.51 -11.58 9.95
C SER A 91 11.09 -10.46 9.09
N ALA A 92 12.22 -10.72 8.42
CA ALA A 92 12.85 -9.75 7.54
C ALA A 92 12.26 -9.79 6.12
N ARG A 93 12.12 -8.63 5.49
CA ARG A 93 11.92 -8.43 4.05
C ARG A 93 12.95 -7.45 3.50
N CYS A 94 13.44 -7.75 2.30
CA CYS A 94 14.35 -6.86 1.57
C CYS A 94 13.54 -5.98 0.63
N VAL A 95 13.73 -4.66 0.71
CA VAL A 95 13.18 -3.70 -0.24
C VAL A 95 14.34 -3.23 -1.11
N GLY A 96 14.30 -3.54 -2.41
CA GLY A 96 15.39 -3.31 -3.35
C GLY A 96 15.05 -2.29 -4.43
N ASN A 97 16.00 -1.38 -4.70
CA ASN A 97 16.25 -0.57 -5.90
C ASN A 97 17.43 0.37 -5.56
N GLU A 98 17.25 1.70 -5.50
CA GLU A 98 18.29 2.69 -5.13
C GLU A 98 18.59 2.71 -3.61
N GLN A 99 17.62 2.30 -2.80
CA GLN A 99 17.70 2.21 -1.35
C GLN A 99 17.75 0.74 -0.98
N GLN A 100 18.94 0.19 -0.76
CA GLN A 100 19.10 -1.15 -0.19
C GLN A 100 18.65 -1.09 1.28
N ARG A 101 17.43 -1.51 1.56
CA ARG A 101 16.79 -1.40 2.88
C ARG A 101 16.33 -2.75 3.37
N LEU A 102 16.53 -3.01 4.67
CA LEU A 102 15.88 -4.11 5.37
C LEU A 102 14.72 -3.57 6.19
N VAL A 103 13.62 -4.33 6.18
CA VAL A 103 12.47 -4.07 7.02
C VAL A 103 12.11 -5.35 7.77
N TYR A 104 11.79 -5.22 9.04
CA TYR A 104 11.38 -6.30 9.93
C TYR A 104 9.93 -6.11 10.34
N ASP A 105 9.13 -7.16 10.20
CA ASP A 105 7.70 -7.20 10.50
C ASP A 105 7.40 -8.23 11.59
N ASP A 106 6.38 -7.98 12.41
CA ASP A 106 5.77 -9.00 13.27
C ASP A 106 4.56 -9.62 12.53
N LEU A 107 4.84 -10.71 11.82
CA LEU A 107 3.83 -11.49 11.08
C LEU A 107 3.02 -12.43 11.99
N SER A 108 3.28 -12.45 13.30
CA SER A 108 2.38 -13.09 14.27
C SER A 108 1.21 -12.18 14.65
N LEU A 109 1.33 -10.86 14.46
CA LEU A 109 0.32 -9.87 14.88
C LEU A 109 0.06 -8.77 13.83
N PRO A 110 -0.12 -9.17 12.57
CA PRO A 110 0.18 -8.39 11.34
C PRO A 110 0.67 -6.95 11.55
N VAL A 111 1.86 -6.78 12.14
CA VAL A 111 2.51 -5.46 12.27
C VAL A 111 3.65 -5.36 11.31
N PHE A 112 3.53 -4.39 10.41
CA PHE A 112 4.54 -4.11 9.41
C PHE A 112 5.43 -2.96 9.87
N GLU A 113 6.67 -2.95 9.40
CA GLU A 113 7.65 -1.89 9.65
C GLU A 113 7.91 -1.72 11.16
N VAL A 114 8.15 -2.83 11.85
CA VAL A 114 8.54 -2.82 13.26
C VAL A 114 9.92 -2.21 13.42
N ALA A 115 10.87 -2.60 12.56
CA ALA A 115 12.19 -2.01 12.49
C ALA A 115 12.67 -1.92 11.04
N GLN A 116 13.41 -0.88 10.68
CA GLN A 116 13.89 -0.69 9.31
C GLN A 116 15.05 0.30 9.22
N GLY A 117 15.94 0.07 8.27
CA GLY A 117 17.09 0.96 7.99
C GLY A 117 17.88 0.54 6.76
N GLU A 118 18.79 1.42 6.31
CA GLU A 118 19.70 1.11 5.21
C GLU A 118 20.72 0.05 5.64
N ILE A 119 21.11 -0.81 4.70
CA ILE A 119 21.98 -1.96 5.02
C ILE A 119 23.44 -1.77 4.66
N SER A 120 23.76 -0.76 3.85
CA SER A 120 25.13 -0.52 3.40
C SER A 120 25.40 0.94 3.11
N ALA A 121 26.65 1.34 3.32
CA ALA A 121 27.21 2.60 2.86
C ALA A 121 28.64 2.36 2.36
N GLN A 122 29.03 3.14 1.36
CA GLN A 122 30.40 3.18 0.85
C GLN A 122 31.01 4.54 1.21
N TYR A 123 32.31 4.55 1.47
CA TYR A 123 33.07 5.77 1.69
C TYR A 123 34.17 5.90 0.66
N HIS A 124 34.20 7.06 -0.01
CA HIS A 124 35.27 7.44 -0.92
C HIS A 124 35.42 8.96 -0.87
N PHE A 125 36.25 9.44 0.06
CA PHE A 125 36.40 10.86 0.45
C PHE A 125 35.13 11.51 1.05
N GLU A 126 33.95 10.95 0.83
CA GLU A 126 32.68 11.26 1.47
C GLU A 126 31.83 9.99 1.61
N SER A 127 30.88 9.98 2.55
CA SER A 127 29.91 8.89 2.66
C SER A 127 28.92 8.95 1.50
N SER A 128 28.67 7.80 0.88
CA SER A 128 27.66 7.67 -0.18
C SER A 128 26.23 8.04 0.23
N ARG A 129 25.93 8.03 1.55
CA ARG A 129 24.62 8.37 2.14
C ARG A 129 24.70 8.47 3.66
N ASN A 130 23.71 9.13 4.26
CA ASN A 130 23.44 8.99 5.70
C ASN A 130 22.74 7.65 5.94
N VAL A 131 23.10 6.97 7.03
CA VAL A 131 22.49 5.71 7.45
C VAL A 131 21.73 5.92 8.75
N SER A 132 20.50 5.44 8.80
CA SER A 132 19.65 5.49 9.98
C SER A 132 18.80 4.23 10.11
N TRP A 133 18.63 3.79 11.35
CA TRP A 133 17.71 2.72 11.70
C TRP A 133 16.62 3.26 12.61
N SER A 134 15.40 2.83 12.35
CA SER A 134 14.21 3.17 13.14
C SER A 134 13.54 1.91 13.63
N MET A 135 12.97 1.97 14.83
CA MET A 135 12.22 0.86 15.43
C MET A 135 11.06 1.42 16.24
N ARG A 136 9.91 0.74 16.19
CA ARG A 136 8.72 1.07 16.99
C ARG A 136 9.04 0.99 18.47
N SER A 137 8.66 2.03 19.22
CA SER A 137 9.05 2.18 20.62
C SER A 137 8.52 1.04 21.50
N GLU A 138 7.30 0.57 21.25
CA GLU A 138 6.71 -0.54 22.01
C GLU A 138 7.50 -1.86 21.85
N TYR A 139 8.06 -2.14 20.67
CA TYR A 139 8.88 -3.32 20.43
C TYR A 139 10.28 -3.18 21.02
N LEU A 140 10.87 -1.99 20.90
CA LEU A 140 12.19 -1.72 21.48
C LEU A 140 12.16 -1.81 23.01
N ARG A 141 11.15 -1.21 23.65
CA ARG A 141 10.93 -1.32 25.10
C ARG A 141 10.62 -2.74 25.52
N ARG A 142 9.83 -3.49 24.74
CA ARG A 142 9.58 -4.92 24.99
C ARG A 142 10.87 -5.74 24.94
N TYR A 143 11.74 -5.48 23.97
CA TYR A 143 13.04 -6.14 23.90
C TYR A 143 13.91 -5.81 25.12
N LEU A 144 14.04 -4.52 25.44
CA LEU A 144 14.77 -4.05 26.63
C LEU A 144 14.23 -4.68 27.92
N TRP A 145 12.91 -4.80 28.06
CA TRP A 145 12.25 -5.50 29.16
C TRP A 145 12.59 -7.00 29.22
N ILE A 146 12.56 -7.71 28.08
CA ILE A 146 12.98 -9.13 27.99
C ILE A 146 14.43 -9.27 28.45
N ARG A 147 15.28 -8.27 28.18
CA ARG A 147 16.69 -8.25 28.54
C ARG A 147 16.98 -7.77 29.96
N GLY A 148 16.02 -7.17 30.67
CA GLY A 148 16.27 -6.48 31.94
C GLY A 148 17.26 -5.31 31.80
N ALA A 149 17.17 -4.57 30.70
CA ALA A 149 18.18 -3.60 30.28
C ALA A 149 17.56 -2.28 29.81
N VAL A 150 18.36 -1.22 29.79
CA VAL A 150 18.03 0.09 29.19
C VAL A 150 18.79 0.29 27.87
N GLY A 151 18.29 1.21 27.04
CA GLY A 151 18.98 1.61 25.81
C GLY A 151 19.87 2.83 26.07
N ALA A 152 21.18 2.64 26.12
CA ALA A 152 22.15 3.72 26.22
C ALA A 152 22.63 4.13 24.82
N ARG A 153 22.50 5.41 24.47
CA ARG A 153 23.03 5.95 23.23
C ARG A 153 24.46 6.39 23.44
N ALA A 154 25.38 5.74 22.76
CA ALA A 154 26.74 6.22 22.57
C ALA A 154 26.78 7.10 21.32
N PHE A 155 27.35 8.29 21.48
CA PHE A 155 27.31 9.38 20.51
C PHE A 155 28.69 9.97 20.33
N TYR A 156 29.03 10.26 19.09
CA TYR A 156 30.18 11.06 18.72
C TYR A 156 29.78 12.17 17.76
N TYR A 157 30.36 13.34 17.99
CA TYR A 157 30.19 14.51 17.15
C TYR A 157 31.54 15.11 16.82
N GLN A 158 31.72 15.48 15.56
CA GLN A 158 32.88 16.23 15.11
C GLN A 158 32.43 17.42 14.27
N ALA A 159 33.01 18.60 14.54
CA ALA A 159 32.78 19.78 13.72
C ALA A 159 34.02 20.66 13.59
N SER A 160 34.20 21.26 12.41
CA SER A 160 35.20 22.30 12.19
C SER A 160 34.61 23.70 12.44
N LEU A 161 34.90 24.27 13.59
CA LEU A 161 34.39 25.56 14.05
C LEU A 161 35.29 26.71 13.60
N ALA A 162 34.69 27.88 13.40
CA ALA A 162 35.47 29.10 13.19
C ALA A 162 36.18 29.49 14.49
N ASP A 163 37.40 30.02 14.35
CA ASP A 163 38.11 30.60 15.49
C ASP A 163 37.35 31.84 15.99
N GLY A 164 36.95 31.82 17.26
CA GLY A 164 36.09 32.82 17.86
C GLY A 164 36.42 33.05 19.33
N PRO A 165 36.15 34.26 19.85
CA PRO A 165 36.56 34.66 21.20
C PRO A 165 35.98 33.75 22.30
N GLU A 166 34.75 33.27 22.15
CA GLU A 166 34.08 32.39 23.12
C GLU A 166 34.79 31.03 23.26
N LEU A 167 35.19 30.42 22.13
CA LEU A 167 35.94 29.16 22.14
C LEU A 167 37.36 29.35 22.66
N ARG A 168 37.98 30.48 22.36
CA ARG A 168 39.32 30.83 22.88
C ARG A 168 39.32 31.08 24.38
N GLU A 169 38.24 31.66 24.90
CA GLU A 169 38.02 31.79 26.34
C GLU A 169 37.86 30.42 27.00
N LEU A 170 37.06 29.51 26.40
CA LEU A 170 36.92 28.14 26.89
C LEU A 170 38.25 27.38 26.92
N MET A 171 39.09 27.55 25.90
CA MET A 171 40.43 26.96 25.83
C MET A 171 41.45 27.62 26.75
N ASN A 172 41.10 28.72 27.44
CA ASN A 172 42.00 29.50 28.30
C ASN A 172 43.33 29.86 27.63
N GLY A 173 43.29 30.17 26.32
CA GLY A 173 44.46 30.51 25.51
C GLY A 173 45.42 29.34 25.21
N GLN A 174 45.02 28.09 25.45
CA GLN A 174 45.78 26.90 25.06
C GLN A 174 45.43 26.45 23.63
N ASP A 175 46.32 25.66 23.03
CA ASP A 175 46.12 25.11 21.67
C ASP A 175 45.22 23.84 21.68
N HIS A 176 44.98 23.28 22.87
CA HIS A 176 44.18 22.07 23.09
C HIS A 176 43.48 22.16 24.45
N PHE A 177 42.19 21.84 24.47
CA PHE A 177 41.32 21.76 25.63
C PHE A 177 40.65 20.38 25.68
N LEU A 178 40.78 19.71 26.82
CA LEU A 178 40.13 18.44 27.11
C LEU A 178 39.28 18.60 28.38
N ALA A 179 38.01 18.19 28.32
CA ALA A 179 37.12 18.20 29.47
C ALA A 179 36.44 16.85 29.68
N GLU A 180 36.55 16.33 30.91
CA GLU A 180 35.88 15.13 31.40
C GLU A 180 35.14 15.50 32.71
N PRO A 181 33.88 15.92 32.62
CA PRO A 181 33.12 16.40 33.77
C PRO A 181 32.70 15.28 34.72
N GLU A 182 32.31 15.70 35.93
CA GLU A 182 31.84 14.80 36.98
C GLU A 182 30.65 13.96 36.50
N GLY A 183 30.73 12.64 36.71
CA GLY A 183 29.78 11.66 36.18
C GLY A 183 30.22 11.00 34.86
N GLY A 184 31.24 11.51 34.17
CA GLY A 184 31.95 10.80 33.09
C GLY A 184 31.13 10.45 31.85
N TRP A 185 29.92 10.98 31.72
CA TRP A 185 28.98 10.64 30.64
C TRP A 185 29.31 11.35 29.32
N TYR A 186 30.24 12.30 29.32
CA TYR A 186 30.77 12.90 28.09
C TYR A 186 32.24 13.32 28.21
N GLN A 187 32.89 13.45 27.08
CA GLN A 187 34.24 13.98 26.90
C GLN A 187 34.20 15.01 25.77
N ILE A 188 34.89 16.13 25.95
CA ILE A 188 35.06 17.17 24.92
C ILE A 188 36.54 17.34 24.64
N ASP A 189 36.91 17.31 23.37
CA ASP A 189 38.21 17.68 22.86
C ASP A 189 38.05 18.84 21.88
N LEU A 190 38.73 19.94 22.15
CA LEU A 190 38.77 21.11 21.30
C LEU A 190 40.23 21.47 21.04
N ARG A 191 40.65 21.47 19.77
CA ARG A 191 42.05 21.71 19.39
C ARG A 191 42.20 22.56 18.14
N GLU A 192 43.33 23.24 18.03
CA GLU A 192 43.69 23.92 16.78
C GLU A 192 43.91 22.90 15.64
N ASN A 193 43.33 23.20 14.47
CA ASN A 193 43.51 22.40 13.27
C ASN A 193 43.38 23.30 12.02
N GLU A 194 44.47 23.48 11.29
CA GLU A 194 44.53 24.21 10.01
C GLU A 194 43.87 25.60 10.01
N GLY A 195 44.13 26.41 11.05
CA GLY A 195 43.58 27.77 11.17
C GLY A 195 42.10 27.82 11.56
N ARG A 196 41.55 26.70 12.04
CA ARG A 196 40.21 26.55 12.64
C ARG A 196 40.32 25.78 13.96
N LEU A 197 39.19 25.60 14.63
CA LEU A 197 39.09 24.75 15.82
C LEU A 197 38.32 23.47 15.49
N LEU A 198 38.93 22.31 15.74
CA LEU A 198 38.26 21.02 15.65
C LEU A 198 37.62 20.71 17.00
N LEU A 199 36.29 20.60 17.01
CA LEU A 199 35.52 20.11 18.15
C LEU A 199 35.23 18.63 17.96
N GLN A 200 35.52 17.83 18.97
CA GLN A 200 35.10 16.44 19.09
C GLN A 200 34.38 16.25 20.44
N VAL A 201 33.23 15.60 20.41
CA VAL A 201 32.44 15.30 21.60
C VAL A 201 32.08 13.83 21.58
N TRP A 202 32.40 13.12 22.65
CA TRP A 202 31.91 11.76 22.92
C TRP A 202 30.93 11.83 24.08
N ALA A 203 29.81 11.14 23.99
CA ALA A 203 28.84 11.10 25.08
C ALA A 203 28.10 9.76 25.12
N THR A 204 27.66 9.38 26.31
CA THR A 204 26.75 8.25 26.52
C THR A 204 25.57 8.69 27.38
N VAL A 205 24.36 8.45 26.91
CA VAL A 205 23.13 8.83 27.63
C VAL A 205 22.13 7.69 27.61
N VAL A 206 21.57 7.36 28.78
CA VAL A 206 20.42 6.46 28.87
C VAL A 206 19.22 7.13 28.21
N ALA A 207 18.86 6.68 27.02
CA ALA A 207 17.85 7.32 26.17
C ALA A 207 16.51 6.58 26.17
N LEU A 208 16.49 5.33 26.61
CA LEU A 208 15.35 4.43 26.50
C LEU A 208 15.21 3.57 27.76
N SER A 209 14.04 3.60 28.40
CA SER A 209 13.70 2.72 29.52
C SER A 209 13.18 1.35 29.05
N CYS A 210 13.19 0.38 29.96
CA CYS A 210 12.58 -0.94 29.78
C CYS A 210 11.07 -0.95 30.10
N GLU A 211 10.49 0.18 30.49
CA GLU A 211 9.08 0.28 30.88
C GLU A 211 8.17 0.00 29.69
N GLN A 212 7.37 -1.06 29.80
CA GLN A 212 6.45 -1.46 28.75
C GLN A 212 5.36 -0.39 28.55
N THR A 213 5.06 -0.11 27.29
CA THR A 213 3.89 0.69 26.94
C THR A 213 2.65 -0.17 27.17
N PRO A 214 1.68 0.24 28.01
CA PRO A 214 0.44 -0.52 28.17
C PRO A 214 -0.24 -0.66 26.81
N GLU A 215 -0.53 -1.89 26.38
CA GLU A 215 -1.35 -2.09 25.19
C GLU A 215 -2.75 -1.55 25.47
N ARG A 216 -3.24 -0.67 24.59
CA ARG A 216 -4.60 -0.16 24.69
C ARG A 216 -5.56 -1.32 24.40
N GLY A 217 -6.32 -1.71 25.41
CA GLY A 217 -7.35 -2.74 25.26
C GLY A 217 -8.57 -2.26 24.48
N ALA A 218 -9.38 -3.22 24.02
CA ALA A 218 -10.65 -2.96 23.36
C ALA A 218 -11.86 -2.87 24.32
N ASP A 219 -11.63 -3.18 25.60
CA ASP A 219 -12.64 -3.06 26.66
C ASP A 219 -12.89 -1.60 27.05
N GLY A 220 -14.17 -1.26 27.18
CA GLY A 220 -14.60 0.09 27.54
C GLY A 220 -14.69 1.06 26.36
N LEU A 221 -14.67 0.57 25.13
CA LEU A 221 -14.86 1.44 23.95
C LEU A 221 -16.30 1.89 23.83
N ALA A 222 -16.48 3.18 23.56
CA ALA A 222 -17.77 3.74 23.20
C ALA A 222 -18.07 3.44 21.72
N TRP A 223 -19.26 2.89 21.45
CA TRP A 223 -19.74 2.62 20.10
C TRP A 223 -20.97 3.47 19.82
N PRO A 224 -21.02 4.20 18.69
CA PRO A 224 -22.21 4.97 18.35
C PRO A 224 -23.45 4.08 18.25
N GLY A 225 -24.54 4.50 18.92
CA GLY A 225 -25.78 3.71 19.01
C GLY A 225 -25.81 2.69 20.14
N ILE A 226 -24.75 2.55 20.94
CA ILE A 226 -24.72 1.73 22.15
C ILE A 226 -24.50 2.65 23.37
N GLU A 227 -25.42 2.62 24.32
CA GLU A 227 -25.46 3.54 25.46
C GLU A 227 -24.25 3.39 26.40
N ASN A 228 -23.87 2.14 26.70
CA ASN A 228 -22.81 1.83 27.65
C ASN A 228 -21.53 1.40 26.93
N PRO A 229 -20.34 1.68 27.49
CA PRO A 229 -19.07 1.18 26.97
C PRO A 229 -19.08 -0.33 26.78
N VAL A 230 -18.60 -0.77 25.63
CA VAL A 230 -18.60 -2.17 25.21
C VAL A 230 -17.35 -2.86 25.72
N THR A 231 -17.54 -4.06 26.28
CA THR A 231 -16.47 -4.99 26.65
C THR A 231 -16.59 -6.29 25.86
N HIS A 232 -15.52 -7.06 25.79
CA HIS A 232 -15.50 -8.42 25.26
C HIS A 232 -16.58 -9.29 25.89
N ALA A 233 -16.71 -9.27 27.22
CA ALA A 233 -17.72 -10.05 27.94
C ALA A 233 -19.15 -9.65 27.54
N TRP A 234 -19.43 -8.35 27.48
CA TRP A 234 -20.74 -7.85 27.08
C TRP A 234 -21.05 -8.19 25.62
N ALA A 235 -20.13 -7.91 24.68
CA ALA A 235 -20.34 -8.13 23.26
C ALA A 235 -20.53 -9.62 22.94
N ASN A 236 -19.78 -10.50 23.59
CA ASN A 236 -19.92 -11.95 23.39
C ASN A 236 -21.24 -12.52 23.92
N ALA A 237 -21.87 -11.87 24.92
CA ALA A 237 -23.20 -12.23 25.41
C ALA A 237 -24.34 -11.83 24.45
N GLN A 238 -24.09 -10.96 23.47
CA GLN A 238 -25.09 -10.43 22.55
C GLN A 238 -25.37 -11.38 21.36
N LEU A 239 -26.10 -12.49 21.61
CA LEU A 239 -26.43 -13.49 20.59
C LEU A 239 -27.24 -12.93 19.40
N HIS A 240 -28.13 -11.97 19.64
CA HIS A 240 -28.88 -11.21 18.62
C HIS A 240 -28.48 -9.73 18.65
N GLY A 241 -27.18 -9.49 18.84
CA GLY A 241 -26.65 -8.20 19.27
C GLY A 241 -26.91 -7.01 18.37
N SER A 242 -26.77 -5.83 18.98
CA SER A 242 -26.85 -4.54 18.31
C SER A 242 -25.98 -4.50 17.05
N ILE A 243 -26.55 -3.97 15.97
CA ILE A 243 -25.81 -3.66 14.76
C ILE A 243 -25.11 -2.33 14.96
N VAL A 244 -23.83 -2.28 14.58
CA VAL A 244 -23.09 -1.04 14.43
C VAL A 244 -22.73 -0.86 12.95
N TYR A 245 -22.44 0.38 12.59
CA TYR A 245 -22.11 0.75 11.23
C TYR A 245 -20.70 1.33 11.21
N LEU A 246 -19.91 0.90 10.23
CA LEU A 246 -18.58 1.44 9.96
C LEU A 246 -18.60 2.19 8.63
N ASP A 247 -17.74 3.18 8.52
CA ASP A 247 -17.36 3.80 7.26
C ASP A 247 -16.53 2.78 6.45
N ASP A 248 -16.83 2.60 5.16
CA ASP A 248 -16.16 1.59 4.30
C ASP A 248 -14.64 1.79 4.22
N ARG A 249 -14.12 2.99 4.56
CA ARG A 249 -12.69 3.27 4.74
C ARG A 249 -12.00 2.37 5.76
N PHE A 250 -12.75 1.76 6.67
CA PHE A 250 -12.26 0.66 7.52
C PHE A 250 -11.47 -0.39 6.73
N LEU A 251 -11.90 -0.68 5.50
CA LEU A 251 -11.28 -1.70 4.64
C LEU A 251 -9.98 -1.25 3.96
N GLU A 252 -9.65 0.04 3.93
CA GLU A 252 -8.44 0.53 3.25
C GLU A 252 -7.18 -0.16 3.75
N ARG A 253 -7.05 -0.30 5.08
CA ARG A 253 -5.91 -0.97 5.72
C ARG A 253 -5.72 -2.40 5.24
N TYR A 254 -6.80 -3.11 4.96
CA TYR A 254 -6.77 -4.54 4.62
C TYR A 254 -6.67 -4.74 3.12
N GLU A 255 -7.48 -4.02 2.34
CA GLU A 255 -7.54 -4.17 0.89
C GLU A 255 -6.31 -3.61 0.16
N GLN A 256 -5.55 -2.72 0.79
CA GLN A 256 -4.29 -2.19 0.25
C GLN A 256 -3.05 -2.99 0.67
N ASN A 257 -3.22 -4.07 1.44
CA ASN A 257 -2.12 -4.87 1.96
C ASN A 257 -2.32 -6.36 1.66
N GLU A 258 -1.44 -6.90 0.81
CA GLU A 258 -1.50 -8.28 0.30
C GLU A 258 -1.36 -9.37 1.37
N HIS A 259 -0.91 -9.02 2.57
CA HIS A 259 -0.82 -9.96 3.69
C HIS A 259 -2.19 -10.29 4.32
N PHE A 260 -3.22 -9.49 4.04
CA PHE A 260 -4.58 -9.78 4.48
C PHE A 260 -5.37 -10.47 3.37
N ASP A 261 -6.24 -11.41 3.76
CA ASP A 261 -7.32 -11.86 2.88
C ASP A 261 -8.54 -10.97 3.13
N SER A 262 -8.80 -10.09 2.18
CA SER A 262 -9.90 -9.13 2.22
C SER A 262 -10.68 -9.11 0.90
N MET A 263 -10.73 -10.24 0.19
CA MET A 263 -11.45 -10.30 -1.07
C MET A 263 -12.93 -9.94 -0.87
N PRO A 264 -13.48 -8.96 -1.63
CA PRO A 264 -14.90 -8.67 -1.58
C PRO A 264 -15.72 -9.91 -1.96
N GLY A 265 -16.54 -10.37 -1.02
CA GLY A 265 -17.43 -11.50 -1.20
C GLY A 265 -18.71 -11.14 -1.94
N ARG A 266 -19.55 -12.16 -2.17
CA ARG A 266 -20.87 -11.98 -2.78
C ARG A 266 -21.76 -11.09 -1.90
N ARG A 267 -22.66 -10.34 -2.54
CA ARG A 267 -23.70 -9.53 -1.88
C ARG A 267 -23.14 -8.55 -0.84
N GLY A 268 -21.96 -7.98 -1.11
CA GLY A 268 -21.35 -6.97 -0.24
C GLY A 268 -20.61 -7.52 0.97
N SER A 269 -20.52 -8.84 1.18
CA SER A 269 -19.70 -9.42 2.25
C SER A 269 -18.26 -8.92 2.17
N CYS A 270 -17.71 -8.39 3.27
CA CYS A 270 -16.37 -7.82 3.32
C CYS A 270 -15.69 -8.16 4.65
N ASN A 271 -15.11 -9.36 4.73
CA ASN A 271 -14.60 -9.94 5.97
C ASN A 271 -13.06 -10.05 5.94
N PRO A 272 -12.31 -8.97 6.25
CA PRO A 272 -10.86 -9.05 6.35
C PRO A 272 -10.42 -10.12 7.34
N SER A 273 -9.38 -10.84 6.98
CA SER A 273 -8.77 -11.87 7.81
C SER A 273 -7.26 -11.91 7.63
N TYR A 274 -6.58 -12.57 8.55
CA TYR A 274 -5.13 -12.69 8.54
C TYR A 274 -4.66 -14.11 8.85
N GLY A 275 -4.04 -14.76 7.86
CA GLY A 275 -3.26 -16.00 8.04
C GLY A 275 -3.97 -17.15 8.77
N GLY A 276 -5.31 -17.18 8.77
CA GLY A 276 -6.10 -18.12 9.58
C GLY A 276 -6.06 -17.88 11.10
N GLN A 277 -5.38 -16.84 11.58
CA GLN A 277 -5.27 -16.49 13.00
C GLN A 277 -6.53 -15.81 13.52
N TRP A 278 -7.09 -14.91 12.73
CA TRP A 278 -8.34 -14.22 13.03
C TRP A 278 -9.04 -13.78 11.74
N ALA A 279 -10.35 -13.56 11.84
CA ALA A 279 -11.16 -12.99 10.78
C ALA A 279 -12.23 -12.07 11.38
N PHE A 280 -12.55 -10.99 10.69
CA PHE A 280 -13.86 -10.37 10.82
C PHE A 280 -14.91 -11.28 10.19
N SER A 281 -16.15 -11.18 10.66
CA SER A 281 -17.28 -11.93 10.11
C SER A 281 -18.54 -11.10 10.20
N GLY A 282 -19.51 -11.38 9.34
CA GLY A 282 -20.77 -10.65 9.31
C GLY A 282 -20.65 -9.17 8.91
N CYS A 283 -19.53 -8.76 8.33
CA CYS A 283 -19.36 -7.44 7.73
C CYS A 283 -19.98 -7.44 6.34
N GLU A 284 -20.94 -6.54 6.11
CA GLU A 284 -21.65 -6.41 4.85
C GLU A 284 -21.71 -4.95 4.42
N ARG A 285 -21.21 -4.64 3.22
CA ARG A 285 -21.37 -3.33 2.58
C ARG A 285 -22.85 -3.07 2.31
N ILE A 286 -23.32 -1.91 2.74
CA ILE A 286 -24.67 -1.39 2.52
C ILE A 286 -24.61 0.08 2.11
N GLY A 287 -25.59 0.54 1.33
CA GLY A 287 -25.50 1.86 0.70
C GLY A 287 -24.19 2.03 -0.07
N ARG A 288 -23.75 3.27 -0.28
CA ARG A 288 -22.53 3.52 -1.05
C ARG A 288 -21.24 3.12 -0.33
N ASN A 289 -21.06 3.58 0.91
CA ASN A 289 -19.81 3.50 1.69
C ASN A 289 -20.05 3.17 3.19
N LEU A 290 -21.07 2.36 3.52
CA LEU A 290 -21.27 1.88 4.88
C LEU A 290 -21.05 0.37 4.96
N ILE A 291 -20.58 -0.09 6.11
CA ILE A 291 -20.51 -1.50 6.46
C ILE A 291 -21.40 -1.72 7.67
N ARG A 292 -22.36 -2.63 7.53
CA ARG A 292 -23.18 -3.15 8.63
C ARG A 292 -22.46 -4.35 9.24
N VAL A 293 -22.38 -4.39 10.57
CA VAL A 293 -21.78 -5.51 11.29
C VAL A 293 -22.40 -5.67 12.69
N PRO A 294 -22.70 -6.90 13.15
CA PRO A 294 -23.09 -7.12 14.54
C PRO A 294 -21.92 -6.84 15.49
N ILE A 295 -22.15 -6.11 16.58
CA ILE A 295 -21.10 -5.75 17.55
C ILE A 295 -20.34 -6.97 18.09
N ARG A 296 -21.05 -8.09 18.29
CA ARG A 296 -20.46 -9.36 18.71
C ARG A 296 -19.39 -9.85 17.74
N GLU A 297 -19.63 -9.72 16.45
CA GLU A 297 -18.68 -10.17 15.43
C GLU A 297 -17.40 -9.34 15.44
N LEU A 298 -17.47 -8.06 15.84
CA LEU A 298 -16.29 -7.21 16.05
C LEU A 298 -15.45 -7.66 17.25
N TYR A 299 -16.05 -8.21 18.30
CA TYR A 299 -15.36 -8.63 19.54
C TYR A 299 -15.09 -10.14 19.66
N LYS A 300 -15.36 -10.93 18.61
CA LYS A 300 -14.85 -12.31 18.53
C LYS A 300 -13.31 -12.33 18.64
N PRO A 301 -12.69 -13.47 18.99
CA PRO A 301 -11.25 -13.56 19.25
C PRO A 301 -10.42 -13.00 18.09
N LYS A 302 -9.93 -11.77 18.27
CA LYS A 302 -9.02 -11.06 17.38
C LYS A 302 -8.21 -10.06 18.20
N PRO A 303 -7.05 -9.59 17.70
CA PRO A 303 -6.24 -8.64 18.44
C PRO A 303 -7.01 -7.34 18.73
N ASP A 304 -6.88 -6.79 19.93
CA ASP A 304 -7.59 -5.57 20.36
C ASP A 304 -7.36 -4.37 19.42
N ARG A 305 -6.17 -4.28 18.81
CA ARG A 305 -5.83 -3.27 17.79
C ARG A 305 -6.77 -3.30 16.58
N GLU A 306 -7.30 -4.47 16.20
CA GLU A 306 -8.23 -4.60 15.08
C GLU A 306 -9.62 -4.09 15.47
N ILE A 307 -10.01 -4.28 16.73
CA ILE A 307 -11.25 -3.74 17.29
C ILE A 307 -11.14 -2.21 17.42
N LEU A 308 -10.00 -1.71 17.88
CA LEU A 308 -9.69 -0.27 17.94
C LEU A 308 -9.74 0.37 16.55
N HIS A 309 -9.15 -0.29 15.54
CA HIS A 309 -9.23 0.15 14.14
C HIS A 309 -10.69 0.24 13.68
N ALA A 310 -11.49 -0.81 13.88
CA ALA A 310 -12.92 -0.77 13.56
C ALA A 310 -13.66 0.37 14.29
N ASN A 311 -13.36 0.59 15.58
CA ASN A 311 -14.00 1.64 16.38
C ASN A 311 -13.70 3.05 15.86
N GLN A 312 -12.50 3.32 15.34
CA GLN A 312 -12.14 4.61 14.72
C GLN A 312 -13.00 4.94 13.50
N HIS A 313 -13.52 3.91 12.82
CA HIS A 313 -14.40 4.06 11.66
C HIS A 313 -15.89 3.95 12.00
N ALA A 314 -16.27 3.87 13.28
CA ALA A 314 -17.67 3.73 13.66
C ALA A 314 -18.49 5.00 13.33
N VAL A 315 -19.69 4.80 12.78
CA VAL A 315 -20.55 5.86 12.25
C VAL A 315 -21.74 6.11 13.17
N ALA A 316 -22.01 7.38 13.45
CA ALA A 316 -23.12 7.78 14.30
C ALA A 316 -24.50 7.48 13.67
N PRO A 317 -25.52 7.10 14.45
CA PRO A 317 -26.83 6.71 13.93
C PRO A 317 -27.47 7.75 12.99
N TRP A 318 -27.41 9.04 13.32
CA TRP A 318 -27.96 10.11 12.50
C TRP A 318 -27.30 10.22 11.10
N ARG A 319 -26.02 9.82 10.97
CA ARG A 319 -25.35 9.74 9.66
C ARG A 319 -25.79 8.51 8.88
N VAL A 320 -26.05 7.40 9.56
CA VAL A 320 -26.55 6.16 8.95
C VAL A 320 -27.96 6.39 8.38
N GLU A 321 -28.83 7.10 9.10
CA GLU A 321 -30.18 7.44 8.67
C GLU A 321 -30.20 8.38 7.45
N ALA A 322 -29.17 9.21 7.29
CA ALA A 322 -29.05 10.14 6.16
C ALA A 322 -28.54 9.48 4.86
N VAL A 323 -28.06 8.24 4.91
CA VAL A 323 -27.54 7.51 3.75
C VAL A 323 -28.65 6.64 3.15
N ASP A 324 -28.75 6.61 1.82
CA ASP A 324 -29.57 5.64 1.12
C ASP A 324 -28.90 4.24 1.19
N HIS A 325 -29.52 3.32 1.93
CA HIS A 325 -28.99 1.95 2.10
C HIS A 325 -29.17 1.09 0.84
N ALA A 326 -30.04 1.51 -0.07
CA ALA A 326 -30.23 0.86 -1.36
C ALA A 326 -29.26 1.37 -2.43
N GLU A 327 -28.54 2.46 -2.17
CA GLU A 327 -27.50 2.93 -3.07
C GLU A 327 -26.45 1.82 -3.27
N GLU A 328 -26.09 1.56 -4.52
CA GLU A 328 -25.22 0.44 -4.87
C GLU A 328 -23.76 0.72 -4.46
N HIS A 329 -23.18 -0.14 -3.61
CA HIS A 329 -21.76 -0.08 -3.29
C HIS A 329 -20.86 -0.53 -4.45
N ILE A 330 -19.58 -0.16 -4.37
CA ILE A 330 -18.58 -0.42 -5.42
C ILE A 330 -18.43 -1.92 -5.79
N ALA A 331 -18.47 -2.83 -4.82
CA ALA A 331 -18.39 -4.26 -5.12
C ALA A 331 -19.61 -4.78 -5.91
N SER A 332 -20.82 -4.24 -5.67
CA SER A 332 -22.01 -4.60 -6.45
C SER A 332 -21.96 -4.00 -7.85
N LYS A 333 -21.47 -2.76 -8.00
CA LYS A 333 -21.18 -2.16 -9.32
C LYS A 333 -20.24 -3.03 -10.15
N THR A 334 -19.15 -3.51 -9.54
CA THR A 334 -18.20 -4.42 -10.20
C THR A 334 -18.86 -5.75 -10.59
N ALA A 335 -19.68 -6.35 -9.72
CA ALA A 335 -20.41 -7.56 -10.05
C ALA A 335 -21.39 -7.35 -11.23
N ARG A 336 -22.13 -6.25 -11.24
CA ARG A 336 -23.06 -5.90 -12.32
C ARG A 336 -22.33 -5.67 -13.65
N LEU A 337 -21.16 -5.01 -13.63
CA LEU A 337 -20.30 -4.89 -14.81
C LEU A 337 -19.88 -6.27 -15.33
N VAL A 338 -19.41 -7.15 -14.45
CA VAL A 338 -18.93 -8.49 -14.82
C VAL A 338 -20.05 -9.30 -15.45
N GLU A 339 -21.27 -9.27 -14.90
CA GLU A 339 -22.42 -9.93 -15.52
C GLU A 339 -22.71 -9.39 -16.93
N GLN A 340 -22.65 -8.08 -17.14
CA GLN A 340 -22.83 -7.51 -18.49
C GLN A 340 -21.73 -7.96 -19.46
N LEU A 341 -20.48 -8.12 -19.00
CA LEU A 341 -19.40 -8.63 -19.85
C LEU A 341 -19.58 -10.12 -20.18
N LEU A 342 -20.00 -10.92 -19.22
CA LEU A 342 -20.30 -12.35 -19.43
C LEU A 342 -21.45 -12.52 -20.42
N ASP A 343 -22.55 -11.79 -20.24
CA ASP A 343 -23.69 -11.77 -21.16
C ASP A 343 -23.26 -11.34 -22.57
N LEU A 344 -22.36 -10.36 -22.67
CA LEU A 344 -21.86 -9.90 -23.96
C LEU A 344 -21.07 -10.98 -24.67
N ALA A 345 -20.23 -11.73 -23.96
CA ALA A 345 -19.47 -12.80 -24.56
C ALA A 345 -20.39 -13.90 -25.12
N ASP A 346 -21.42 -14.28 -24.36
CA ASP A 346 -22.44 -15.24 -24.78
C ASP A 346 -23.16 -14.74 -26.06
N ASN A 347 -23.65 -13.50 -26.03
CA ASN A 347 -24.37 -12.88 -27.16
C ASN A 347 -23.51 -12.72 -28.42
N VAL A 348 -22.24 -12.34 -28.26
CA VAL A 348 -21.31 -12.16 -29.39
C VAL A 348 -20.96 -13.50 -30.03
N VAL A 349 -20.75 -14.57 -29.25
CA VAL A 349 -20.54 -15.92 -29.78
C VAL A 349 -21.76 -16.39 -30.55
N GLN A 350 -22.96 -16.21 -30.00
CA GLN A 350 -24.20 -16.58 -30.66
C GLN A 350 -24.40 -15.80 -31.96
N LEU A 351 -24.15 -14.49 -31.95
CA LEU A 351 -24.18 -13.66 -33.17
C LEU A 351 -23.13 -14.09 -34.19
N GLY A 352 -21.93 -14.44 -33.76
CA GLY A 352 -20.89 -14.98 -34.66
C GLY A 352 -21.37 -16.25 -35.37
N ALA A 353 -22.05 -17.14 -34.65
CA ALA A 353 -22.58 -18.39 -35.22
C ALA A 353 -23.58 -18.16 -36.35
N THR A 354 -24.43 -17.12 -36.28
CA THR A 354 -25.42 -16.82 -37.33
C THR A 354 -24.78 -16.40 -38.65
N VAL A 355 -23.58 -15.80 -38.61
CA VAL A 355 -22.81 -15.39 -39.80
C VAL A 355 -21.69 -16.36 -40.17
N GLY A 356 -21.61 -17.53 -39.52
CA GLY A 356 -20.61 -18.57 -39.80
C GLY A 356 -19.23 -18.32 -39.17
N VAL A 357 -19.15 -17.48 -38.14
CA VAL A 357 -17.94 -17.20 -37.35
C VAL A 357 -18.05 -17.88 -35.99
N GLY A 358 -17.62 -19.14 -35.90
CA GLY A 358 -17.59 -19.88 -34.63
C GLY A 358 -16.47 -19.41 -33.69
N ALA A 359 -16.75 -19.45 -32.39
CA ALA A 359 -15.78 -19.30 -31.30
C ALA A 359 -16.35 -19.91 -30.01
N ASN A 360 -15.46 -20.19 -29.06
CA ASN A 360 -15.88 -20.46 -27.68
C ASN A 360 -15.97 -19.14 -26.90
N VAL A 361 -16.78 -19.11 -25.84
CA VAL A 361 -16.91 -17.94 -24.96
C VAL A 361 -15.54 -17.53 -24.38
N ASP A 362 -14.71 -18.50 -24.02
CA ASP A 362 -13.35 -18.27 -23.50
C ASP A 362 -12.39 -17.64 -24.54
N ASP A 363 -12.70 -17.75 -25.85
CA ASP A 363 -11.93 -17.06 -26.91
C ASP A 363 -12.36 -15.59 -27.06
N VAL A 364 -13.54 -15.22 -26.55
CA VAL A 364 -14.15 -13.90 -26.65
C VAL A 364 -13.92 -13.09 -25.39
N LEU A 365 -13.93 -13.70 -24.21
CA LEU A 365 -13.74 -13.02 -22.92
C LEU A 365 -12.80 -13.82 -22.01
N LYS A 366 -11.86 -13.12 -21.36
CA LYS A 366 -10.92 -13.76 -20.41
C LYS A 366 -11.57 -14.22 -19.09
N PHE A 367 -12.81 -13.79 -18.83
CA PHE A 367 -13.58 -14.17 -17.66
C PHE A 367 -14.48 -15.36 -17.98
N SER A 368 -14.44 -16.38 -17.13
CA SER A 368 -15.28 -17.56 -17.24
C SER A 368 -16.45 -17.47 -16.27
N ARG A 369 -17.67 -17.62 -16.78
CA ARG A 369 -18.89 -17.67 -15.96
C ARG A 369 -18.83 -18.82 -14.94
N GLY A 370 -18.31 -19.97 -15.34
CA GLY A 370 -18.14 -21.14 -14.46
C GLY A 370 -17.16 -20.89 -13.32
N GLU A 371 -16.02 -20.27 -13.63
CA GLU A 371 -15.02 -19.88 -12.63
C GLU A 371 -15.59 -18.86 -11.63
N ILE A 372 -16.27 -17.81 -12.12
CA ILE A 372 -16.88 -16.78 -11.26
C ILE A 372 -18.02 -17.36 -10.41
N THR A 373 -18.79 -18.31 -10.95
CA THR A 373 -19.85 -18.97 -10.18
C THR A 373 -19.27 -19.86 -9.07
N THR A 374 -18.18 -20.54 -9.34
CA THR A 374 -17.58 -21.50 -8.40
C THR A 374 -16.67 -20.82 -7.38
N ASN A 375 -15.71 -20.02 -7.86
CA ASN A 375 -14.61 -19.46 -7.09
C ASN A 375 -14.64 -17.92 -7.03
N TRP A 376 -15.74 -17.30 -7.46
CA TRP A 376 -15.86 -15.83 -7.44
C TRP A 376 -14.68 -15.16 -8.16
N TRP A 377 -14.02 -14.18 -7.53
CA TRP A 377 -12.93 -13.42 -8.16
C TRP A 377 -11.53 -13.89 -7.77
N HIS A 378 -11.37 -15.05 -7.12
CA HIS A 378 -10.06 -15.56 -6.68
C HIS A 378 -9.03 -15.66 -7.82
N ARG A 379 -9.48 -16.05 -9.02
CA ARG A 379 -8.62 -16.14 -10.22
C ARG A 379 -8.47 -14.83 -10.99
N TYR A 380 -9.18 -13.78 -10.59
CA TYR A 380 -9.27 -12.51 -11.30
C TYR A 380 -8.94 -11.31 -10.37
N PRO A 381 -7.67 -11.11 -9.99
CA PRO A 381 -7.26 -10.04 -9.08
C PRO A 381 -7.67 -8.64 -9.54
N GLN A 382 -7.80 -8.40 -10.84
CA GLN A 382 -8.30 -7.13 -11.39
C GLN A 382 -9.74 -6.82 -11.00
N LEU A 383 -10.61 -7.84 -10.88
CA LEU A 383 -11.99 -7.66 -10.42
C LEU A 383 -12.01 -7.32 -8.93
N SER A 384 -11.17 -8.00 -8.15
CA SER A 384 -10.97 -7.68 -6.73
C SER A 384 -10.51 -6.24 -6.56
N ARG A 385 -9.45 -5.81 -7.28
CA ARG A 385 -8.97 -4.41 -7.26
C ARG A 385 -10.09 -3.43 -7.59
N LEU A 386 -10.89 -3.69 -8.61
CA LEU A 386 -11.99 -2.81 -9.01
C LEU A 386 -13.10 -2.69 -7.96
N ALA A 387 -13.31 -3.74 -7.16
CA ALA A 387 -14.33 -3.83 -6.12
C ALA A 387 -13.86 -3.43 -4.71
N GLN A 388 -12.59 -3.06 -4.55
CA GLN A 388 -12.06 -2.51 -3.30
C GLN A 388 -12.68 -1.15 -3.00
N VAL A 389 -12.52 -0.72 -1.76
CA VAL A 389 -12.97 0.53 -1.17
C VAL A 389 -12.71 1.71 -2.10
N ALA A 390 -13.76 2.51 -2.26
CA ALA A 390 -13.77 3.69 -3.11
C ALA A 390 -14.41 4.84 -2.31
N PRO A 391 -13.60 5.59 -1.54
CA PRO A 391 -14.06 6.73 -0.75
C PRO A 391 -14.76 7.79 -1.62
N LEU A 392 -15.73 8.50 -1.06
CA LEU A 392 -16.42 9.58 -1.77
C LEU A 392 -15.46 10.76 -2.01
N GLU A 393 -14.61 11.00 -1.02
CA GLU A 393 -13.57 12.02 -0.93
C GLU A 393 -12.27 11.66 -1.68
N MET A 394 -12.26 10.60 -2.50
CA MET A 394 -11.04 10.16 -3.16
C MET A 394 -10.40 11.25 -4.04
N SER A 395 -9.07 11.24 -4.11
CA SER A 395 -8.31 12.19 -4.93
C SER A 395 -8.55 11.97 -6.43
N GLN A 396 -8.23 12.99 -7.23
CA GLN A 396 -8.26 12.87 -8.68
C GLN A 396 -7.39 11.72 -9.18
N GLN A 397 -6.18 11.57 -8.63
CA GLN A 397 -5.26 10.51 -9.04
C GLN A 397 -5.80 9.12 -8.72
N ALA A 398 -6.41 8.94 -7.54
CA ALA A 398 -7.07 7.68 -7.19
C ALA A 398 -8.23 7.37 -8.16
N PHE A 399 -9.04 8.38 -8.50
CA PHE A 399 -10.11 8.25 -9.49
C PHE A 399 -9.60 7.84 -10.88
N LEU A 400 -8.57 8.50 -11.40
CA LEU A 400 -8.00 8.18 -12.72
C LEU A 400 -7.40 6.77 -12.76
N SER A 401 -6.70 6.37 -11.69
CA SER A 401 -6.21 5.01 -11.51
C SER A 401 -7.35 3.98 -11.54
N ARG A 402 -8.48 4.26 -10.89
CA ARG A 402 -9.68 3.40 -10.95
C ARG A 402 -10.29 3.34 -12.34
N CYS A 403 -10.37 4.45 -13.08
CA CYS A 403 -10.82 4.47 -14.47
C CYS A 403 -9.93 3.61 -15.37
N LYS A 404 -8.60 3.65 -15.17
CA LYS A 404 -7.67 2.77 -15.86
C LYS A 404 -7.94 1.28 -15.59
N VAL A 405 -8.12 0.89 -14.33
CA VAL A 405 -8.47 -0.50 -13.98
C VAL A 405 -9.81 -0.91 -14.59
N LEU A 406 -10.81 -0.02 -14.58
CA LEU A 406 -12.10 -0.25 -15.23
C LEU A 406 -11.93 -0.48 -16.74
N HIS A 407 -11.13 0.34 -17.41
CA HIS A 407 -10.82 0.20 -18.84
C HIS A 407 -10.13 -1.13 -19.15
N GLU A 408 -9.07 -1.46 -18.41
CA GLU A 408 -8.35 -2.74 -18.55
C GLU A 408 -9.28 -3.95 -18.35
N THR A 409 -10.27 -3.82 -17.45
CA THR A 409 -11.24 -4.87 -17.14
C THR A 409 -12.13 -5.19 -18.34
N TRP A 410 -12.76 -4.21 -18.97
CA TRP A 410 -13.63 -4.48 -20.14
C TRP A 410 -12.86 -4.66 -21.45
N GLN A 411 -11.59 -4.24 -21.52
CA GLN A 411 -10.66 -4.61 -22.61
C GLN A 411 -10.25 -6.10 -22.58
N SER A 412 -10.72 -6.87 -21.61
CA SER A 412 -10.60 -8.33 -21.63
C SER A 412 -11.36 -9.00 -22.79
N ILE A 413 -12.23 -8.26 -23.49
CA ILE A 413 -12.93 -8.72 -24.71
C ILE A 413 -11.94 -8.83 -25.88
N SER A 414 -11.94 -9.98 -26.54
CA SER A 414 -11.07 -10.30 -27.67
C SER A 414 -11.48 -9.54 -28.93
N ALA A 415 -10.61 -8.61 -29.35
CA ALA A 415 -10.75 -7.92 -30.63
C ALA A 415 -10.75 -8.88 -31.83
N ALA A 416 -10.05 -10.02 -31.74
CA ALA A 416 -9.89 -10.94 -32.85
C ALA A 416 -11.22 -11.54 -33.32
N HIS A 417 -12.11 -11.89 -32.39
CA HIS A 417 -13.43 -12.42 -32.75
C HIS A 417 -14.33 -11.33 -33.35
N LEU A 418 -14.37 -10.14 -32.73
CA LEU A 418 -15.16 -9.01 -33.24
C LEU A 418 -14.72 -8.60 -34.67
N LYS A 419 -13.41 -8.62 -34.95
CA LYS A 419 -12.87 -8.37 -36.30
C LYS A 419 -13.36 -9.40 -37.32
N ARG A 420 -13.37 -10.69 -36.95
CA ARG A 420 -13.90 -11.75 -37.83
C ARG A 420 -15.38 -11.56 -38.12
N LEU A 421 -16.16 -11.20 -37.10
CA LEU A 421 -17.59 -10.94 -37.23
C LEU A 421 -17.88 -9.77 -38.19
N LEU A 422 -17.22 -8.62 -38.01
CA LEU A 422 -17.41 -7.47 -38.91
C LEU A 422 -16.99 -7.78 -40.36
N LYS A 423 -15.90 -8.53 -40.55
CA LYS A 423 -15.48 -8.97 -41.89
C LYS A 423 -16.52 -9.91 -42.54
N ALA A 424 -17.13 -10.81 -41.76
CA ALA A 424 -18.22 -11.65 -42.25
C ALA A 424 -19.50 -10.86 -42.58
N ALA A 425 -19.67 -9.69 -41.95
CA ALA A 425 -20.73 -8.73 -42.25
C ALA A 425 -20.44 -7.79 -43.42
N GLY A 426 -19.36 -8.02 -44.19
CA GLY A 426 -19.01 -7.24 -45.37
C GLY A 426 -18.15 -5.99 -45.08
N CYS A 427 -17.75 -5.73 -43.83
CA CYS A 427 -16.88 -4.59 -43.51
C CYS A 427 -15.46 -4.79 -44.09
N PRO A 428 -14.85 -3.74 -44.68
CA PRO A 428 -13.52 -3.84 -45.32
C PRO A 428 -12.42 -4.29 -44.34
N ALA A 429 -11.70 -5.36 -44.70
CA ALA A 429 -10.69 -5.94 -43.82
C ALA A 429 -9.59 -4.95 -43.40
N LYS A 430 -9.11 -4.12 -44.34
CA LYS A 430 -8.07 -3.11 -44.09
C LYS A 430 -8.49 -2.10 -43.02
N GLU A 431 -9.78 -1.78 -42.96
CA GLU A 431 -10.30 -0.84 -41.98
C GLU A 431 -10.49 -1.50 -40.62
N VAL A 432 -11.09 -2.69 -40.61
CA VAL A 432 -11.36 -3.47 -39.39
C VAL A 432 -10.06 -3.85 -38.65
N ASP A 433 -8.98 -4.15 -39.37
CA ASP A 433 -7.73 -4.62 -38.76
C ASP A 433 -7.04 -3.56 -37.89
N GLY A 434 -7.24 -2.27 -38.18
CA GLY A 434 -6.72 -1.16 -37.37
C GLY A 434 -7.56 -0.79 -36.15
N LEU A 435 -8.77 -1.35 -35.99
CA LEU A 435 -9.68 -0.97 -34.92
C LEU A 435 -9.38 -1.71 -33.61
N ALA A 436 -9.52 -0.97 -32.50
CA ALA A 436 -9.52 -1.48 -31.14
C ALA A 436 -10.93 -1.88 -30.67
N SER A 437 -11.03 -2.60 -29.55
CA SER A 437 -12.27 -3.24 -29.08
C SER A 437 -13.48 -2.29 -28.99
N ALA A 438 -13.33 -1.06 -28.51
CA ALA A 438 -14.44 -0.10 -28.43
C ALA A 438 -15.04 0.24 -29.81
N LYS A 439 -14.19 0.47 -30.82
CA LYS A 439 -14.65 0.74 -32.20
C LYS A 439 -15.24 -0.50 -32.86
N LEU A 440 -14.71 -1.68 -32.54
CA LEU A 440 -15.27 -2.94 -33.03
C LEU A 440 -16.67 -3.19 -32.46
N LEU A 441 -16.87 -3.01 -31.15
CA LEU A 441 -18.18 -3.11 -30.51
C LEU A 441 -19.18 -2.09 -31.06
N GLN A 442 -18.72 -0.86 -31.36
CA GLN A 442 -19.52 0.16 -32.05
C GLN A 442 -19.96 -0.31 -33.43
N GLY A 443 -19.06 -0.90 -34.21
CA GLY A 443 -19.39 -1.51 -35.49
C GLY A 443 -20.47 -2.57 -35.37
N VAL A 444 -20.30 -3.50 -34.42
CA VAL A 444 -21.27 -4.58 -34.19
C VAL A 444 -22.64 -4.00 -33.82
N LEU A 445 -22.68 -3.06 -32.88
CA LEU A 445 -23.93 -2.43 -32.45
C LEU A 445 -24.66 -1.76 -33.62
N ASN A 446 -23.97 -0.90 -34.37
CA ASN A 446 -24.56 -0.15 -35.48
C ASN A 446 -25.17 -1.08 -36.54
N LEU A 447 -24.51 -2.21 -36.83
CA LEU A 447 -25.03 -3.18 -37.79
C LEU A 447 -26.30 -3.85 -37.28
N VAL A 448 -26.32 -4.27 -36.01
CA VAL A 448 -27.49 -4.95 -35.43
C VAL A 448 -28.67 -3.99 -35.28
N GLU A 449 -28.44 -2.76 -34.82
CA GLU A 449 -29.47 -1.72 -34.75
C GLU A 449 -30.09 -1.44 -36.12
N ARG A 450 -29.27 -1.41 -37.16
CA ARG A 450 -29.75 -1.22 -38.52
C ARG A 450 -30.62 -2.38 -38.99
N LEU A 451 -30.21 -3.62 -38.73
CA LEU A 451 -31.04 -4.78 -39.04
C LEU A 451 -32.39 -4.72 -38.33
N GLU A 452 -32.40 -4.32 -37.06
CA GLU A 452 -33.64 -4.11 -36.32
C GLU A 452 -34.52 -3.02 -36.94
N GLY A 453 -33.94 -1.88 -37.32
CA GLY A 453 -34.65 -0.76 -37.96
C GLY A 453 -35.18 -1.11 -39.35
N GLU A 454 -34.49 -1.96 -40.10
CA GLU A 454 -34.93 -2.50 -41.39
C GLU A 454 -35.86 -3.72 -41.25
N GLN A 455 -36.16 -4.16 -40.02
CA GLN A 455 -36.93 -5.37 -39.71
C GLN A 455 -36.41 -6.64 -40.41
N LYS A 456 -35.08 -6.76 -40.50
CA LYS A 456 -34.41 -7.92 -41.09
C LYS A 456 -34.01 -8.93 -40.03
N ASP A 457 -34.00 -10.19 -40.44
CA ASP A 457 -33.50 -11.31 -39.65
C ASP A 457 -31.98 -11.21 -39.44
N VAL A 458 -31.48 -11.75 -38.32
CA VAL A 458 -30.06 -11.69 -37.95
C VAL A 458 -29.14 -12.38 -38.97
N THR A 459 -29.64 -13.34 -39.76
CA THR A 459 -28.89 -13.97 -40.85
C THR A 459 -28.52 -13.00 -41.97
N ALA A 460 -29.28 -11.90 -42.12
CA ALA A 460 -28.96 -10.82 -43.06
C ALA A 460 -27.73 -10.00 -42.66
N LEU A 461 -27.17 -10.23 -41.46
CA LEU A 461 -25.89 -9.66 -41.06
C LEU A 461 -24.76 -10.14 -41.97
N ARG A 462 -24.84 -11.36 -42.53
CA ARG A 462 -23.83 -11.86 -43.46
C ARG A 462 -24.01 -11.18 -44.82
N SER A 463 -23.03 -10.35 -45.19
CA SER A 463 -23.06 -9.56 -46.43
C SER A 463 -21.72 -9.63 -47.17
N ALA A 464 -21.78 -9.54 -48.50
CA ALA A 464 -20.61 -9.35 -49.36
C ALA A 464 -20.36 -7.86 -49.68
N GLU A 465 -21.35 -7.00 -49.44
CA GLU A 465 -21.28 -5.56 -49.66
C GLU A 465 -20.98 -4.82 -48.34
N GLU A 466 -20.24 -3.71 -48.44
CA GLU A 466 -19.94 -2.88 -47.28
C GLU A 466 -21.24 -2.25 -46.72
N PRO A 467 -21.58 -2.51 -45.45
CA PRO A 467 -22.77 -1.95 -44.85
C PRO A 467 -22.59 -0.45 -44.57
N THR A 468 -23.48 0.41 -45.05
CA THR A 468 -23.42 1.86 -44.75
C THR A 468 -23.58 2.15 -43.25
N GLY A 469 -22.84 3.14 -42.74
CA GLY A 469 -22.97 3.66 -41.37
C GLY A 469 -22.34 2.82 -40.25
N TRP A 470 -21.67 1.69 -40.56
CA TRP A 470 -21.08 0.82 -39.53
C TRP A 470 -20.03 1.51 -38.64
N LYS A 471 -19.38 2.58 -39.13
CA LYS A 471 -18.38 3.37 -38.38
C LYS A 471 -18.97 4.58 -37.66
N ASP A 472 -20.25 4.89 -37.85
CA ASP A 472 -20.86 6.10 -37.32
C ASP A 472 -20.80 6.12 -35.80
N LYS A 473 -20.65 7.32 -35.22
CA LYS A 473 -20.61 7.47 -33.77
C LYS A 473 -21.94 6.99 -33.18
N ASN A 474 -21.86 6.11 -32.18
CA ASN A 474 -23.03 5.63 -31.46
C ASN A 474 -23.01 6.21 -30.04
N GLU A 475 -23.99 7.05 -29.73
CA GLU A 475 -24.11 7.71 -28.43
C GLU A 475 -24.23 6.71 -27.27
N ARG A 476 -24.83 5.53 -27.53
CA ARG A 476 -24.97 4.46 -26.51
C ARG A 476 -23.63 3.88 -26.09
N LEU A 477 -22.60 3.97 -26.92
CA LEU A 477 -21.23 3.52 -26.60
C LEU A 477 -20.24 4.65 -26.31
N ALA A 478 -20.68 5.92 -26.34
CA ALA A 478 -19.88 7.06 -25.91
C ALA A 478 -19.20 6.85 -24.53
N PRO A 479 -19.82 6.21 -23.51
CA PRO A 479 -19.18 5.93 -22.23
C PRO A 479 -17.87 5.13 -22.31
N LEU A 480 -17.74 4.21 -23.29
CA LEU A 480 -16.51 3.41 -23.45
C LEU A 480 -15.34 4.25 -23.95
N PHE A 481 -15.62 5.23 -24.82
CA PHE A 481 -14.63 6.17 -25.32
C PHE A 481 -14.24 7.18 -24.23
N LEU A 482 -15.21 7.68 -23.45
CA LEU A 482 -14.93 8.51 -22.27
C LEU A 482 -13.95 7.81 -21.32
N ASN A 483 -14.23 6.56 -20.97
CA ASN A 483 -13.37 5.81 -20.05
C ASN A 483 -11.95 5.66 -20.62
N ASN A 484 -11.80 5.45 -21.93
CA ASN A 484 -10.49 5.46 -22.56
C ASN A 484 -9.78 6.83 -22.45
N ASP A 485 -10.49 7.94 -22.62
CA ASP A 485 -9.91 9.27 -22.50
C ASP A 485 -9.45 9.57 -21.06
N LEU A 486 -10.25 9.15 -20.07
CA LEU A 486 -9.88 9.23 -18.65
C LEU A 486 -8.67 8.36 -18.31
N ARG A 487 -8.56 7.17 -18.91
CA ARG A 487 -7.34 6.33 -18.80
C ARG A 487 -6.12 7.03 -19.38
N ILE A 488 -6.24 7.73 -20.51
CA ILE A 488 -5.10 8.45 -21.12
C ILE A 488 -4.68 9.63 -20.23
N ALA A 489 -5.63 10.29 -19.59
CA ALA A 489 -5.35 11.38 -18.64
C ALA A 489 -4.55 10.91 -17.40
N ASP A 490 -4.61 9.63 -17.02
CA ASP A 490 -3.73 9.06 -15.98
C ASP A 490 -2.25 9.00 -16.42
N ALA A 491 -1.99 8.83 -17.72
CA ALA A 491 -0.65 8.58 -18.26
C ALA A 491 0.16 9.87 -18.53
N HIS A 492 -0.51 11.02 -18.55
CA HIS A 492 0.13 12.33 -18.66
C HIS A 492 -0.28 13.10 -17.41
N GLU A 493 0.65 13.52 -16.55
CA GLU A 493 0.42 14.35 -15.34
C GLU A 493 -0.17 15.75 -15.66
N LEU A 494 -0.99 15.86 -16.70
CA LEU A 494 -1.75 17.03 -17.08
C LEU A 494 -2.97 17.12 -16.19
N GLY A 495 -2.80 17.85 -15.09
CA GLY A 495 -3.86 18.17 -14.15
C GLY A 495 -5.16 18.63 -14.83
N GLY A 496 -6.28 18.20 -14.25
CA GLY A 496 -7.54 18.94 -14.36
C GLY A 496 -8.47 18.70 -15.56
N ASN A 497 -8.22 17.77 -16.50
CA ASN A 497 -9.17 17.60 -17.61
C ASN A 497 -10.41 16.76 -17.22
N VAL A 498 -11.34 17.38 -16.48
CA VAL A 498 -12.70 16.88 -16.19
C VAL A 498 -13.69 17.15 -17.33
N GLY A 499 -13.24 17.80 -18.41
CA GLY A 499 -14.04 18.10 -19.60
C GLY A 499 -14.78 16.89 -20.19
N PRO A 500 -14.15 15.69 -20.25
CA PRO A 500 -14.83 14.49 -20.71
C PRO A 500 -16.05 14.09 -19.84
N LEU A 501 -16.00 14.32 -18.52
CA LEU A 501 -17.14 14.05 -17.62
C LEU A 501 -18.31 15.00 -17.87
N GLN A 502 -18.02 16.30 -18.03
CA GLN A 502 -19.05 17.31 -18.34
C GLN A 502 -19.73 17.03 -19.69
N ALA A 503 -18.95 16.62 -20.70
CA ALA A 503 -19.48 16.25 -22.01
C ALA A 503 -20.49 15.09 -21.96
N MET A 504 -20.45 14.28 -20.91
CA MET A 504 -21.38 13.19 -20.66
C MET A 504 -22.50 13.52 -19.66
N GLY A 505 -22.59 14.78 -19.23
CA GLY A 505 -23.66 15.26 -18.35
C GLY A 505 -23.40 15.04 -16.86
N PHE A 506 -22.16 14.80 -16.45
CA PHE A 506 -21.80 14.78 -15.03
C PHE A 506 -21.69 16.20 -14.48
N ASP A 507 -22.33 16.46 -13.34
CA ASP A 507 -22.21 17.73 -12.62
C ASP A 507 -20.87 17.81 -11.87
N THR A 508 -19.97 18.66 -12.36
CA THR A 508 -18.65 18.86 -11.76
C THR A 508 -18.67 19.74 -10.51
N GLY A 509 -19.80 20.36 -10.15
CA GLY A 509 -19.90 21.24 -8.98
C GLY A 509 -19.51 20.57 -7.66
N GLY A 510 -19.66 19.24 -7.56
CA GLY A 510 -19.31 18.44 -6.39
C GLY A 510 -17.86 17.94 -6.32
N LEU A 511 -17.03 18.12 -7.37
CA LEU A 511 -15.68 17.54 -7.42
C LEU A 511 -14.73 18.11 -6.35
N GLY A 512 -15.01 19.30 -5.82
CA GLY A 512 -14.27 19.86 -4.69
C GLY A 512 -14.40 19.05 -3.39
N GLN A 513 -15.39 18.16 -3.30
CA GLN A 513 -15.60 17.25 -2.16
C GLN A 513 -15.00 15.86 -2.38
N GLY A 514 -14.45 15.59 -3.57
CA GLY A 514 -13.87 14.31 -3.97
C GLY A 514 -14.44 13.74 -5.26
N TYR A 515 -13.78 12.72 -5.79
CA TYR A 515 -14.08 12.12 -7.09
C TYR A 515 -14.91 10.82 -7.02
N GLY A 516 -15.37 10.39 -5.84
CA GLY A 516 -16.06 9.11 -5.70
C GLY A 516 -17.40 9.03 -6.44
N LYS A 517 -18.21 10.10 -6.44
CA LYS A 517 -19.45 10.16 -7.24
C LYS A 517 -19.18 10.22 -8.74
N ALA A 518 -18.05 10.81 -9.16
CA ALA A 518 -17.61 10.75 -10.55
C ALA A 518 -17.25 9.32 -10.95
N LEU A 519 -16.59 8.55 -10.07
CA LEU A 519 -16.34 7.13 -10.29
C LEU A 519 -17.64 6.35 -10.50
N ASP A 520 -18.64 6.57 -9.65
CA ASP A 520 -19.94 5.92 -9.77
C ASP A 520 -20.60 6.21 -11.12
N PHE A 521 -20.57 7.48 -11.54
CA PHE A 521 -21.08 7.91 -12.83
C PHE A 521 -20.38 7.20 -14.00
N VAL A 522 -19.05 7.04 -13.96
CA VAL A 522 -18.31 6.34 -15.03
C VAL A 522 -18.68 4.85 -15.03
N PHE A 523 -18.72 4.19 -13.86
CA PHE A 523 -19.16 2.79 -13.76
C PHE A 523 -20.56 2.61 -14.35
N ASP A 524 -21.53 3.39 -13.89
CA ASP A 524 -22.93 3.27 -14.32
C ASP A 524 -23.09 3.55 -15.82
N SER A 525 -22.32 4.50 -16.35
CA SER A 525 -22.37 4.81 -17.78
C SER A 525 -21.73 3.71 -18.63
N VAL A 526 -20.60 3.14 -18.19
CA VAL A 526 -19.97 2.00 -18.87
C VAL A 526 -20.87 0.75 -18.81
N ILE A 527 -21.47 0.46 -17.66
CA ILE A 527 -22.41 -0.65 -17.50
C ILE A 527 -23.61 -0.46 -18.44
N ARG A 528 -24.22 0.74 -18.48
CA ARG A 528 -25.34 1.04 -19.39
C ARG A 528 -24.97 0.89 -20.88
N ALA A 529 -23.74 1.19 -21.27
CA ALA A 529 -23.27 0.95 -22.64
C ALA A 529 -23.28 -0.55 -22.99
N PHE A 530 -22.80 -1.40 -22.07
CA PHE A 530 -22.82 -2.85 -22.26
C PHE A 530 -24.24 -3.43 -22.19
N GLU A 531 -25.08 -2.90 -21.31
CA GLU A 531 -26.49 -3.28 -21.22
C GLU A 531 -27.25 -2.96 -22.51
N ALA A 532 -27.04 -1.77 -23.08
CA ALA A 532 -27.61 -1.38 -24.36
C ALA A 532 -27.15 -2.31 -25.50
N LEU A 533 -25.88 -2.69 -25.50
CA LEU A 533 -25.33 -3.64 -26.45
C LEU A 533 -26.00 -5.00 -26.29
N ASN A 534 -26.01 -5.55 -25.09
CA ASN A 534 -26.62 -6.85 -24.78
C ASN A 534 -28.11 -6.91 -25.10
N THR A 535 -28.86 -5.85 -24.79
CA THR A 535 -30.30 -5.77 -25.08
C THR A 535 -30.55 -5.80 -26.58
N THR A 536 -29.77 -5.04 -27.35
CA THR A 536 -29.89 -4.97 -28.82
C THR A 536 -29.49 -6.30 -29.47
N LEU A 537 -28.40 -6.92 -28.98
CA LEU A 537 -27.96 -8.23 -29.49
C LEU A 537 -29.00 -9.33 -29.22
N ARG A 538 -29.53 -9.42 -27.99
CA ARG A 538 -30.58 -10.38 -27.64
C ARG A 538 -31.85 -10.15 -28.46
N GLY A 539 -32.29 -8.90 -28.58
CA GLY A 539 -33.45 -8.53 -29.38
C GLY A 539 -33.36 -8.96 -30.85
N ALA A 540 -32.15 -8.97 -31.42
CA ALA A 540 -31.91 -9.47 -32.76
C ALA A 540 -31.77 -11.00 -32.84
N LEU A 541 -31.26 -11.66 -31.80
CA LEU A 541 -31.08 -13.12 -31.75
C LEU A 541 -32.36 -13.90 -31.43
N ASP A 542 -33.33 -13.27 -30.75
CA ASP A 542 -34.61 -13.86 -30.37
C ASP A 542 -35.70 -13.73 -31.47
N ARG A 543 -35.42 -12.96 -32.53
CA ARG A 543 -36.26 -12.86 -33.74
C ARG A 543 -35.86 -13.92 -34.74
#